data_AF-A0A925XYH1-F1
#
_entry.id   AF-A0A925XYH1-F1
#
_cell.length_a   1.000
_cell.length_b   1.000
_cell.length_c   1.000
_cell.angle_alpha   90.00
_cell.angle_beta   90.00
_cell.angle_gamma   90.00
#
_symmetry.space_group_name_H-M   'P 1'
#
loop_
_entity.id
_entity.type
_entity.pdbx_description
1 polymer ?
#
loop_
_entity_poly.entity_id
_entity_poly.type
_entity_poly.pdbx_seq_one_letter_code
_entity_poly.pdbx_strand_id
1 'polypeptide(L)'
;MEMALNIDVILAVLAAVAVIVFVVFRVRDKFKPVDPKDIVVTVHDVDVVYNAVRDSAGEDVFAVFLIPSIQTSANDGVPSVELALLNGVVGIDYVLLSKANIEKQQSFVDLANEMGHTVVEHVLGDVPYLRVEDGDVPQLMRETLRRIFDLNDDELMSIVLEGIDHSNIVPRLSKMRT
;
A
#
# COMPACT_ATOMS: atom_id res chain seq x y z
N MET A 1 -16.26 -60.86 -20.98
CA MET A 1 -15.81 -59.95 -22.06
C MET A 1 -14.95 -58.89 -21.39
N GLU A 2 -13.68 -59.22 -21.14
CA GLU A 2 -12.71 -58.27 -20.59
C GLU A 2 -12.29 -57.31 -21.72
N MET A 3 -12.56 -56.02 -21.54
CA MET A 3 -11.97 -54.98 -22.38
C MET A 3 -10.51 -54.79 -21.95
N ALA A 4 -9.58 -55.32 -22.74
CA ALA A 4 -8.17 -54.95 -22.61
C ALA A 4 -8.04 -53.46 -22.97
N LEU A 5 -7.73 -52.64 -21.97
CA LEU A 5 -7.53 -51.21 -22.16
C LEU A 5 -6.27 -50.99 -23.00
N ASN A 6 -6.42 -50.40 -24.20
CA ASN A 6 -5.31 -50.20 -25.14
C ASN A 6 -4.27 -49.25 -24.53
N ILE A 7 -3.00 -49.67 -24.51
CA ILE A 7 -1.86 -48.88 -24.01
C ILE A 7 -1.80 -47.50 -24.66
N ASP A 8 -2.15 -47.38 -25.94
CA ASP A 8 -2.18 -46.09 -26.65
C ASP A 8 -3.24 -45.14 -26.07
N VAL A 9 -4.39 -45.68 -25.65
CA VAL A 9 -5.46 -44.91 -25.00
C VAL A 9 -5.02 -44.47 -23.61
N ILE A 10 -4.31 -45.33 -22.87
CA ILE A 10 -3.74 -44.99 -21.56
C ILE A 10 -2.72 -43.86 -21.70
N LEU A 11 -1.81 -43.95 -22.66
CA LEU A 11 -0.78 -42.93 -22.90
C LEU A 11 -1.39 -41.60 -23.35
N ALA A 12 -2.40 -41.62 -24.22
CA ALA A 12 -3.10 -40.42 -24.66
C ALA A 12 -3.82 -39.71 -23.50
N VAL A 13 -4.48 -40.48 -22.61
CA VAL A 13 -5.13 -39.93 -21.42
C VAL A 13 -4.10 -39.32 -20.46
N LEU A 14 -2.97 -39.99 -20.21
CA LEU A 14 -1.91 -39.45 -19.35
C LEU A 14 -1.30 -38.16 -19.92
N ALA A 15 -1.07 -38.09 -21.22
CA ALA A 15 -0.57 -36.89 -21.87
C ALA A 15 -1.56 -35.71 -21.76
N ALA A 16 -2.86 -35.96 -21.97
CA ALA A 16 -3.89 -34.95 -21.82
C ALA A 16 -3.98 -34.40 -20.37
N VAL A 17 -3.91 -35.29 -19.38
CA VAL A 17 -3.87 -34.91 -17.96
C VAL A 17 -2.63 -34.06 -17.65
N ALA A 18 -1.46 -34.45 -18.13
CA ALA A 18 -0.22 -33.70 -17.93
C ALA A 18 -0.29 -32.28 -18.52
N VAL A 19 -0.87 -32.13 -19.72
CA VAL A 19 -1.07 -30.81 -20.34
C VAL A 19 -2.04 -29.95 -19.54
N ILE A 20 -3.16 -30.51 -19.07
CA ILE A 20 -4.12 -29.78 -18.23
C ILE A 20 -3.45 -29.33 -16.93
N VAL A 21 -2.72 -30.22 -16.25
CA VAL A 21 -1.98 -29.88 -15.03
C VAL A 21 -0.96 -28.78 -15.31
N PHE A 22 -0.19 -28.87 -16.40
CA PHE A 22 0.79 -27.85 -16.79
C PHE A 22 0.14 -26.49 -17.07
N VAL A 23 -0.99 -26.46 -17.78
CA VAL A 23 -1.75 -25.23 -18.05
C VAL A 23 -2.31 -24.66 -16.75
N VAL A 24 -2.90 -25.50 -15.88
CA VAL A 24 -3.41 -25.07 -14.56
C VAL A 24 -2.30 -24.50 -13.69
N PHE A 25 -1.11 -25.13 -13.67
CA PHE A 25 0.04 -24.61 -12.94
C PHE A 25 0.54 -23.29 -13.53
N ARG A 26 0.67 -23.18 -14.86
CA ARG A 26 1.09 -21.93 -15.54
C ARG A 26 0.10 -20.79 -15.35
N VAL A 27 -1.20 -21.09 -15.32
CA VAL A 27 -2.24 -20.10 -15.02
C VAL A 27 -2.20 -19.72 -13.55
N ARG A 28 -2.12 -20.69 -12.62
CA ARG A 28 -1.99 -20.41 -11.17
C ARG A 28 -0.74 -19.60 -10.82
N ASP A 29 0.39 -19.84 -11.46
CA ASP A 29 1.61 -19.06 -11.21
C ASP A 29 1.49 -17.60 -11.66
N LYS A 30 0.66 -17.32 -12.67
CA LYS A 30 0.30 -15.93 -13.06
C LYS A 30 -0.71 -15.28 -12.11
N PHE A 31 -1.36 -16.06 -11.26
CA PHE A 31 -2.36 -15.63 -10.27
C PHE A 31 -1.94 -16.01 -8.85
N LYS A 32 -0.65 -15.91 -8.51
CA LYS A 32 -0.27 -15.86 -7.10
C LYS A 32 -0.91 -14.59 -6.52
N PRO A 33 -1.86 -14.69 -5.57
CA PRO A 33 -2.28 -13.51 -4.85
C PRO A 33 -1.03 -12.95 -4.19
N VAL A 34 -0.71 -11.70 -4.49
CA VAL A 34 0.26 -10.94 -3.70
C VAL A 34 -0.32 -10.93 -2.30
N ASP A 35 0.37 -11.53 -1.33
CA ASP A 35 -0.05 -11.42 0.05
C ASP A 35 -0.03 -9.91 0.36
N PRO A 36 -1.15 -9.30 0.81
CA PRO A 36 -1.18 -7.87 1.12
C PRO A 36 -0.07 -7.45 2.09
N LYS A 37 0.46 -8.40 2.86
CA LYS A 37 1.58 -8.21 3.80
C LYS A 37 2.95 -8.01 3.14
N ASP A 38 3.06 -8.26 1.83
CA ASP A 38 4.34 -8.22 1.10
C ASP A 38 4.47 -6.98 0.19
N ILE A 39 3.49 -6.07 0.17
CA ILE A 39 3.60 -4.85 -0.63
C ILE A 39 4.49 -3.87 0.13
N VAL A 40 5.65 -3.59 -0.47
CA VAL A 40 6.57 -2.55 -0.01
C VAL A 40 6.63 -1.41 -1.01
N VAL A 41 6.84 -0.21 -0.50
CA VAL A 41 6.95 1.04 -1.24
C VAL A 41 8.11 1.86 -0.73
N THR A 42 8.56 2.80 -1.54
CA THR A 42 9.58 3.80 -1.22
C THR A 42 8.99 5.20 -1.31
N VAL A 43 9.77 6.22 -0.96
CA VAL A 43 9.38 7.63 -1.13
C VAL A 43 9.10 7.95 -2.61
N HIS A 44 9.78 7.27 -3.55
CA HIS A 44 9.55 7.44 -4.99
C HIS A 44 8.18 6.94 -5.45
N ASP A 45 7.56 6.00 -4.73
CA ASP A 45 6.29 5.42 -5.13
C ASP A 45 5.08 6.29 -4.71
N VAL A 46 5.29 7.39 -3.97
CA VAL A 46 4.22 8.26 -3.45
C VAL A 46 3.28 8.76 -4.56
N ASP A 47 3.81 9.18 -5.71
CA ASP A 47 2.97 9.65 -6.82
C ASP A 47 2.12 8.50 -7.38
N VAL A 48 2.67 7.30 -7.46
CA VAL A 48 1.96 6.11 -7.96
C VAL A 48 0.82 5.76 -7.02
N VAL A 49 1.08 5.76 -5.71
CA VAL A 49 0.07 5.49 -4.68
C VAL A 49 -1.01 6.59 -4.67
N TYR A 50 -0.62 7.86 -4.71
CA TYR A 50 -1.56 8.98 -4.77
C TYR A 50 -2.50 8.88 -5.97
N ASN A 51 -1.96 8.62 -7.17
CA ASN A 51 -2.78 8.46 -8.36
C ASN A 51 -3.72 7.25 -8.23
N ALA A 52 -3.29 6.15 -7.61
CA ALA A 52 -4.15 5.00 -7.37
C ALA A 52 -5.30 5.32 -6.40
N VAL A 53 -5.04 6.05 -5.32
CA VAL A 53 -6.08 6.52 -4.39
C VAL A 53 -7.06 7.45 -5.11
N ARG A 54 -6.54 8.42 -5.88
CA ARG A 54 -7.35 9.38 -6.66
C ARG A 54 -8.25 8.72 -7.69
N ASP A 55 -7.71 7.73 -8.41
CA ASP A 55 -8.39 7.09 -9.54
C ASP A 55 -9.32 5.94 -9.10
N SER A 56 -9.37 5.63 -7.80
CA SER A 56 -10.25 4.60 -7.25
C SER A 56 -11.71 5.04 -7.20
N ALA A 57 -12.62 4.07 -7.33
CA ALA A 57 -14.05 4.29 -7.23
C ALA A 57 -14.58 3.56 -5.98
N GLY A 58 -14.97 4.31 -4.96
CA GLY A 58 -15.49 3.75 -3.72
C GLY A 58 -15.72 4.81 -2.64
N GLU A 59 -16.48 4.41 -1.64
CA GLU A 59 -16.49 5.03 -0.32
C GLU A 59 -15.38 4.31 0.50
N ASP A 60 -14.63 5.02 1.33
CA ASP A 60 -13.52 4.50 2.16
C ASP A 60 -12.27 4.01 1.39
N VAL A 61 -11.68 4.84 0.53
CA VAL A 61 -10.40 4.54 -0.15
C VAL A 61 -9.23 5.18 0.58
N PHE A 62 -8.26 4.37 1.00
CA PHE A 62 -7.04 4.88 1.62
C PHE A 62 -5.80 3.99 1.39
N ALA A 63 -4.63 4.59 1.59
CA ALA A 63 -3.32 3.96 1.54
C ALA A 63 -2.47 4.41 2.73
N VAL A 64 -2.18 3.48 3.64
CA VAL A 64 -1.40 3.73 4.87
C VAL A 64 0.06 3.33 4.66
N PHE A 65 0.97 4.29 4.76
CA PHE A 65 2.41 4.06 4.75
C PHE A 65 2.86 3.71 6.17
N LEU A 66 3.32 2.48 6.38
CA LEU A 66 3.86 2.03 7.66
C LEU A 66 5.36 2.27 7.68
N ILE A 67 5.78 3.21 8.52
CA ILE A 67 7.16 3.68 8.57
C ILE A 67 8.00 2.72 9.42
N PRO A 68 9.12 2.19 8.89
CA PRO A 68 10.07 1.42 9.66
C PRO A 68 10.53 2.22 10.87
N SER A 69 10.33 1.69 12.07
CA SER A 69 10.87 2.30 13.27
C SER A 69 11.37 1.24 14.24
N ILE A 70 12.41 1.59 14.99
CA ILE A 70 12.82 0.82 16.16
C ILE A 70 11.81 1.17 17.25
N GLN A 71 10.70 0.44 17.30
CA GLN A 71 9.76 0.53 18.41
C GLN A 71 10.50 0.23 19.71
N THR A 72 10.42 1.13 20.69
CA THR A 72 11.05 0.92 21.99
C THR A 72 10.21 0.03 22.89
N SER A 73 8.90 -0.05 22.60
CA SER A 73 7.88 -0.82 23.28
C SER A 73 6.78 -1.22 22.30
N ALA A 74 6.15 -2.38 22.52
CA ALA A 74 5.00 -2.84 21.74
C ALA A 74 3.78 -1.89 21.83
N ASN A 75 3.71 -1.05 22.87
CA ASN A 75 2.63 -0.09 23.05
C ASN A 75 2.89 1.26 22.34
N ASP A 76 4.06 1.45 21.71
CA ASP A 76 4.39 2.71 21.02
C ASP A 76 3.61 2.89 19.70
N GLY A 77 3.04 1.81 19.17
CA GLY A 77 2.40 1.79 17.86
C GLY A 77 3.40 1.86 16.70
N VAL A 78 2.91 1.56 15.49
CA VAL A 78 3.68 1.72 14.25
C VAL A 78 3.44 3.14 13.74
N PRO A 79 4.49 3.96 13.52
CA PRO A 79 4.31 5.27 12.92
C PRO A 79 3.75 5.13 11.51
N SER A 80 2.78 5.97 11.18
CA SER A 80 2.10 5.90 9.90
C SER A 80 1.61 7.26 9.44
N VAL A 81 1.48 7.40 8.13
CA VAL A 81 0.80 8.52 7.47
C VAL A 81 0.00 7.92 6.33
N GLU A 82 -1.20 8.45 6.07
CA GLU A 82 -2.08 7.88 5.06
C GLU A 82 -2.48 8.90 4.00
N LEU A 83 -2.73 8.39 2.79
CA LEU A 83 -3.48 9.10 1.75
C LEU A 83 -4.90 8.57 1.75
N ALA A 84 -5.89 9.45 1.87
CA ALA A 84 -7.29 9.04 1.90
C ALA A 84 -8.16 9.92 0.99
N LEU A 85 -9.06 9.27 0.24
CA LEU A 85 -10.06 9.92 -0.59
C LEU A 85 -11.34 10.14 0.23
N LEU A 86 -11.60 11.38 0.62
CA LEU A 86 -12.82 11.77 1.31
C LEU A 86 -13.57 12.81 0.47
N ASN A 87 -14.87 12.58 0.24
CA ASN A 87 -15.73 13.47 -0.57
C ASN A 87 -15.15 13.83 -1.94
N GLY A 88 -14.42 12.90 -2.58
CA GLY A 88 -13.79 13.12 -3.89
C GLY A 88 -12.46 13.88 -3.85
N VAL A 89 -11.91 14.17 -2.66
CA VAL A 89 -10.64 14.88 -2.47
C VAL A 89 -9.64 13.95 -1.78
N VAL A 90 -8.47 13.77 -2.40
CA VAL A 90 -7.36 13.02 -1.79
C VAL A 90 -6.58 13.96 -0.89
N GLY A 91 -6.50 13.62 0.39
CA GLY A 91 -5.73 14.34 1.38
C GLY A 91 -4.71 13.44 2.08
N ILE A 92 -3.80 14.07 2.83
CA ILE A 92 -2.96 13.40 3.82
C ILE A 92 -3.71 13.41 5.13
N ASP A 93 -3.80 12.25 5.78
CA ASP A 93 -4.17 12.17 7.19
C ASP A 93 -2.93 11.74 8.02
N TYR A 94 -2.57 12.59 8.97
CA TYR A 94 -1.51 12.36 9.93
C TYR A 94 -2.15 11.91 11.25
N VAL A 95 -2.28 10.59 11.40
CA VAL A 95 -3.01 9.95 12.50
C VAL A 95 -2.20 10.00 13.80
N LEU A 96 -2.78 10.57 14.86
CA LEU A 96 -2.12 10.75 16.17
C LEU A 96 -2.31 9.52 17.07
N LEU A 97 -1.94 8.35 16.55
CA LEU A 97 -2.06 7.08 17.25
C LEU A 97 -0.73 6.56 17.79
N SER A 98 0.33 6.61 16.98
CA SER A 98 1.66 6.18 17.41
C SER A 98 2.33 7.25 18.28
N LYS A 99 3.16 6.83 19.22
CA LYS A 99 3.97 7.74 20.04
C LYS A 99 4.82 8.66 19.17
N ALA A 100 5.40 8.14 18.08
CA ALA A 100 6.22 8.95 17.18
C ALA A 100 5.41 10.01 16.44
N ASN A 101 4.18 9.69 16.00
CA ASN A 101 3.28 10.67 15.39
C ASN A 101 2.91 11.76 16.39
N ILE A 102 2.53 11.39 17.62
CA ILE A 102 2.18 12.35 18.68
C ILE A 102 3.37 13.28 18.98
N GLU A 103 4.58 12.73 19.14
CA GLU A 103 5.79 13.52 19.43
C GLU A 103 6.19 14.45 18.28
N LYS A 104 5.84 14.10 17.03
CA LYS A 104 6.21 14.85 15.82
C LYS A 104 5.06 15.65 15.21
N GLN A 105 3.92 15.72 15.91
CA GLN A 105 2.72 16.43 15.46
C GLN A 105 3.03 17.87 15.04
N GLN A 106 3.71 18.63 15.91
CA GLN A 106 4.04 20.03 15.62
C GLN A 106 4.99 20.15 14.42
N SER A 107 5.95 19.23 14.28
CA SER A 107 6.87 19.23 13.13
C SER A 107 6.13 19.02 11.80
N PHE A 108 5.09 18.18 11.78
CA PHE A 108 4.24 18.02 10.60
C PHE A 108 3.46 19.30 10.29
N VAL A 109 2.87 19.93 11.31
CA VAL A 109 2.16 21.22 11.16
C VAL A 109 3.09 22.30 10.61
N ASP A 110 4.28 22.42 11.16
CA ASP A 110 5.28 23.41 10.73
C ASP A 110 5.72 23.16 9.29
N LEU A 111 5.95 21.89 8.91
CA LEU A 111 6.29 21.50 7.53
C LEU A 111 5.16 21.85 6.55
N ALA A 112 3.92 21.49 6.86
CA ALA A 112 2.77 21.79 6.02
C ALA A 112 2.61 23.31 5.81
N ASN A 113 2.73 24.08 6.89
CA ASN A 113 2.67 25.55 6.83
C ASN A 113 3.83 26.16 6.03
N GLU A 114 5.06 25.65 6.19
CA GLU A 114 6.24 26.07 5.42
C GLU A 114 6.01 25.88 3.91
N MET A 115 5.34 24.79 3.54
CA MET A 115 4.99 24.45 2.17
C MET A 115 3.70 25.14 1.67
N GLY A 116 3.05 25.95 2.51
CA GLY A 116 1.88 26.74 2.14
C GLY A 116 0.55 25.97 2.17
N HIS A 117 0.49 24.84 2.88
CA HIS A 117 -0.72 24.05 3.06
C HIS A 117 -1.49 24.45 4.31
N THR A 118 -2.78 24.11 4.35
CA THR A 118 -3.65 24.31 5.51
C THR A 118 -3.87 23.00 6.24
N VAL A 119 -3.49 22.95 7.52
CA VAL A 119 -3.75 21.78 8.37
C VAL A 119 -5.05 21.97 9.15
N VAL A 120 -5.94 20.98 9.08
CA VAL A 120 -7.21 20.95 9.82
C VAL A 120 -7.20 19.78 10.78
N GLU A 121 -7.57 20.00 12.03
CA GLU A 121 -7.73 18.92 13.01
C GLU A 121 -9.07 18.23 12.83
N HIS A 122 -9.06 16.90 12.89
CA HIS A 122 -10.24 16.06 12.82
C HIS A 122 -10.17 14.94 13.87
N VAL A 123 -11.32 14.31 14.08
CA VAL A 123 -11.45 13.13 14.95
C VAL A 123 -12.30 12.09 14.23
N LEU A 124 -11.80 10.86 14.14
CA LEU A 124 -12.54 9.70 13.65
C LEU A 124 -12.75 8.72 14.81
N GLY A 125 -13.98 8.66 15.31
CA GLY A 125 -14.27 7.96 16.57
C GLY A 125 -13.59 8.67 17.76
N ASP A 126 -12.61 8.01 18.36
CA ASP A 126 -11.78 8.55 19.45
C ASP A 126 -10.32 8.81 19.01
N VAL A 127 -10.02 8.69 17.71
CA VAL A 127 -8.66 8.85 17.17
C VAL A 127 -8.53 10.23 16.53
N PRO A 128 -7.71 11.15 17.10
CA PRO A 128 -7.45 12.44 16.47
C PRO A 128 -6.46 12.29 15.32
N TYR A 129 -6.64 13.11 14.29
CA TYR A 129 -5.73 13.19 13.15
C TYR A 129 -5.69 14.61 12.57
N LEU A 130 -4.62 14.91 11.86
CA LEU A 130 -4.45 16.17 11.14
C LEU A 130 -4.64 15.89 9.65
N ARG A 131 -5.46 16.70 8.97
CA ARG A 131 -5.76 16.54 7.55
C ARG A 131 -5.25 17.73 6.74
N VAL A 132 -4.69 17.42 5.58
CA VAL A 132 -4.30 18.39 4.55
C VAL A 132 -4.87 17.95 3.20
N GLU A 133 -5.60 18.83 2.52
CA GLU A 133 -6.26 18.55 1.24
C GLU A 133 -5.86 19.49 0.10
N ASP A 134 -5.23 20.62 0.44
CA ASP A 134 -4.84 21.65 -0.51
C ASP A 134 -3.40 21.45 -1.04
N GLY A 135 -3.06 22.13 -2.14
CA GLY A 135 -1.71 22.17 -2.70
C GLY A 135 -1.22 20.87 -3.34
N ASP A 136 0.11 20.71 -3.39
CA ASP A 136 0.77 19.49 -3.91
C ASP A 136 0.87 18.43 -2.80
N VAL A 137 -0.23 17.71 -2.58
CA VAL A 137 -0.34 16.62 -1.59
C VAL A 137 0.75 15.56 -1.76
N PRO A 138 1.07 15.04 -2.96
CA PRO A 138 2.19 14.12 -3.14
C PRO A 138 3.54 14.68 -2.66
N GLN A 139 3.81 15.96 -2.94
CA GLN A 139 5.04 16.59 -2.47
C GLN A 139 5.08 16.68 -0.95
N LEU A 140 3.99 17.11 -0.29
CA LEU A 140 3.93 17.16 1.18
C LEU A 140 4.11 15.76 1.80
N MET A 141 3.55 14.71 1.19
CA MET A 141 3.73 13.34 1.67
C MET A 141 5.20 12.92 1.60
N ARG A 142 5.87 13.15 0.47
CA ARG A 142 7.32 12.85 0.33
C ARG A 142 8.16 13.60 1.37
N GLU A 143 7.90 14.89 1.55
CA GLU A 143 8.64 15.70 2.52
C GLU A 143 8.32 15.29 3.97
N THR A 144 7.10 14.82 4.24
CA THR A 144 6.75 14.25 5.55
C THR A 144 7.59 13.00 5.83
N LEU A 145 7.64 12.07 4.88
CA LEU A 145 8.43 10.84 5.01
C LEU A 145 9.92 11.15 5.20
N ARG A 146 10.46 12.11 4.44
CA ARG A 146 11.88 12.49 4.52
C ARG A 146 12.24 13.29 5.77
N ARG A 147 11.53 14.39 6.03
CA ARG A 147 11.94 15.38 7.05
C ARG A 147 11.43 15.04 8.44
N ILE A 148 10.26 14.40 8.54
CA ILE A 148 9.64 14.06 9.82
C ILE A 148 10.07 12.67 10.28
N PHE A 149 10.19 11.74 9.35
CA PHE A 149 10.55 10.34 9.64
C PHE A 149 11.96 9.94 9.22
N ASP A 150 12.76 10.87 8.68
CA ASP A 150 14.17 10.64 8.28
C ASP A 150 14.35 9.49 7.28
N LEU A 151 13.33 9.24 6.45
CA LEU A 151 13.39 8.19 5.44
C LEU A 151 14.20 8.63 4.23
N ASN A 152 15.08 7.75 3.79
CA ASN A 152 15.77 7.91 2.52
C ASN A 152 14.88 7.48 1.36
N ASP A 153 15.22 7.95 0.16
CA ASP A 153 14.43 7.72 -1.05
C ASP A 153 14.28 6.23 -1.44
N ASP A 154 15.24 5.38 -1.06
CA ASP A 154 15.25 3.94 -1.33
C ASP A 154 14.77 3.08 -0.14
N GLU A 155 14.39 3.70 0.98
CA GLU A 155 13.99 2.96 2.18
C GLU A 155 12.61 2.31 2.01
N LEU A 156 12.51 1.02 2.36
CA LEU A 156 11.31 0.23 2.16
C LEU A 156 10.33 0.40 3.33
N MET A 157 9.12 0.83 3.01
CA MET A 157 7.97 0.88 3.91
C MET A 157 6.96 -0.19 3.52
N SER A 158 6.28 -0.79 4.50
CA SER A 158 5.06 -1.56 4.20
C SER A 158 3.92 -0.61 3.87
N ILE A 159 2.99 -1.05 3.03
CA ILE A 159 1.79 -0.28 2.71
C ILE A 159 0.53 -1.12 2.95
N VAL A 160 -0.50 -0.50 3.54
CA VAL A 160 -1.84 -1.08 3.63
C VAL A 160 -2.74 -0.32 2.67
N LEU A 161 -3.43 -1.04 1.79
CA LEU A 161 -4.32 -0.47 0.79
C LEU A 161 -5.75 -0.94 1.06
N GLU A 162 -6.71 -0.01 1.03
CA GLU A 162 -8.14 -0.30 1.16
C GLU A 162 -8.90 0.46 0.07
N GLY A 163 -9.89 -0.19 -0.55
CA GLY A 163 -10.66 0.40 -1.65
C GLY A 163 -9.87 0.62 -2.96
N ILE A 164 -8.63 0.12 -3.05
CA ILE A 164 -7.73 0.28 -4.22
C ILE A 164 -7.59 -1.06 -4.95
N ASP A 165 -7.64 -1.06 -6.29
CA ASP A 165 -7.39 -2.26 -7.09
C ASP A 165 -5.89 -2.63 -7.10
N HIS A 166 -5.55 -3.66 -6.33
CA HIS A 166 -4.18 -4.17 -6.20
C HIS A 166 -3.56 -4.61 -7.54
N SER A 167 -4.38 -5.07 -8.50
CA SER A 167 -3.88 -5.55 -9.79
C SER A 167 -3.34 -4.42 -10.67
N ASN A 168 -3.77 -3.18 -10.44
CA ASN A 168 -3.35 -2.01 -11.21
C ASN A 168 -2.15 -1.29 -10.60
N ILE A 169 -2.01 -1.33 -9.27
CA ILE A 169 -0.96 -0.59 -8.56
C ILE A 169 0.32 -1.42 -8.41
N VAL A 170 0.23 -2.69 -8.00
CA VAL A 170 1.42 -3.51 -7.68
C VAL A 170 2.43 -3.61 -8.83
N PRO A 171 2.03 -3.76 -10.11
CA PRO A 171 2.99 -3.79 -11.22
C PRO A 171 3.74 -2.47 -11.46
N ARG A 172 3.21 -1.35 -10.93
CA ARG A 172 3.74 0.01 -11.09
C ARG A 172 4.60 0.45 -9.90
N LEU A 173 4.43 -0.20 -8.75
CA LEU A 173 5.34 -0.03 -7.62
C LEU A 173 6.70 -0.60 -8.00
N SER A 174 7.75 0.01 -7.47
CA SER A 174 9.13 -0.48 -7.53
C SER A 174 9.16 -1.99 -7.29
N LYS A 175 9.28 -2.80 -8.35
CA LYS A 175 9.41 -4.25 -8.23
C LYS A 175 10.50 -4.52 -7.21
N MET A 176 10.22 -5.39 -6.22
CA MET A 176 11.22 -5.93 -5.30
C MET A 176 12.53 -6.06 -6.06
N ARG A 177 13.52 -5.21 -5.74
CA ARG A 177 14.89 -5.43 -6.17
C ARG A 177 15.34 -6.66 -5.39
N THR A 178 14.99 -7.84 -5.92
CA THR A 178 15.52 -9.14 -5.53
C THR A 178 17.01 -9.18 -5.70
#